data_AF-A0A9E3JPW2-F1
#
_entry.id   AF-A0A9E3JPW2-F1
#
_cell.length_a   1.000
_cell.length_b   1.000
_cell.length_c   1.000
_cell.angle_alpha   90.00
_cell.angle_beta   90.00
_cell.angle_gamma   90.00
#
_symmetry.space_group_name_H-M   'P 1'
#
loop_
_entity.id
_entity.type
_entity.pdbx_description
1 polymer ?
#
loop_
_entity_poly.entity_id
_entity_poly.type
_entity_poly.pdbx_seq_one_letter_code
_entity_poly.pdbx_strand_id
1 'polypeptide(L)'
;MIRRVLIVTHSADLHADLVAERIAARDRPAFRLDLDRFPADYALDLHFSAPAWRGHLRHLPSGDTLAVADIGAVWTRKTAEFAFAHPDMGAQERAYAVEETQHALSGLLYGLQDVYWMSHPLAVRGAQWKGEQLARAARMGFDVPDTLITTSAASAIAFHAAAPEGVVFKCMASTALGADRVADEDRVSGGLGTTLIGAAEAPLLEAVSEPPCLFQRHVAKRHELRVTVIGDAVFAARIHSQDDPRTRLDFRDFSAPIRYEAETLPPALEARCRDFVHGYGLQYGAIDLIVTPDGRHVFLENNPGGQFLFVEQLVPELRMLDAVADRLVAGTRGRR
;
A
#
# COMPACT_ATOMS: atom_id res chain seq x y z
N MET A 1 29.87 -0.19 -12.89
CA MET A 1 28.83 -1.02 -13.54
C MET A 1 27.50 -0.32 -13.32
N ILE A 2 26.64 -0.23 -14.33
CA ILE A 2 25.31 0.39 -14.22
C ILE A 2 24.40 -0.62 -13.52
N ARG A 3 24.09 -0.41 -12.24
CA ARG A 3 23.14 -1.25 -11.52
C ARG A 3 21.72 -1.06 -12.06
N ARG A 4 20.90 -2.11 -12.01
CA ARG A 4 19.52 -2.25 -12.50
C ARG A 4 18.49 -2.00 -11.39
N VAL A 5 17.24 -1.77 -11.80
CA VAL A 5 16.07 -1.75 -10.91
C VAL A 5 15.39 -3.12 -10.95
N LEU A 6 15.17 -3.75 -9.80
CA LEU A 6 14.31 -4.93 -9.67
C LEU A 6 12.89 -4.48 -9.30
N ILE A 7 11.90 -4.81 -10.14
CA ILE A 7 10.48 -4.55 -9.87
C ILE A 7 9.84 -5.88 -9.48
N VAL A 8 9.31 -5.98 -8.26
CA VAL A 8 8.62 -7.18 -7.76
C VAL A 8 7.12 -6.90 -7.73
N THR A 9 6.37 -7.61 -8.56
CA THR A 9 4.94 -7.34 -8.80
C THR A 9 4.22 -8.58 -9.35
N HIS A 10 3.10 -8.41 -10.07
CA HIS A 10 2.42 -9.43 -10.85
C HIS A 10 2.25 -9.02 -12.32
N SER A 11 2.00 -9.98 -13.21
CA SER A 11 1.98 -9.78 -14.66
C SER A 11 0.92 -8.78 -15.15
N ALA A 12 -0.19 -8.62 -14.43
CA ALA A 12 -1.25 -7.66 -14.74
C ALA A 12 -1.07 -6.24 -14.13
N ASP A 13 0.07 -5.90 -13.53
CA ASP A 13 0.25 -4.60 -12.87
C ASP A 13 0.62 -3.47 -13.85
N LEU A 14 -0.39 -2.68 -14.24
CA LEU A 14 -0.23 -1.52 -15.12
C LEU A 14 0.73 -0.45 -14.55
N HIS A 15 0.82 -0.29 -13.23
CA HIS A 15 1.79 0.66 -12.66
C HIS A 15 3.22 0.23 -12.99
N ALA A 16 3.49 -1.07 -12.91
CA ALA A 16 4.80 -1.61 -13.21
C ALA A 16 5.16 -1.43 -14.68
N ASP A 17 4.20 -1.61 -15.60
CA ASP A 17 4.40 -1.35 -17.04
C ASP A 17 4.85 0.10 -17.28
N LEU A 18 4.04 1.06 -16.78
CA LEU A 18 4.24 2.48 -17.05
C LEU A 18 5.51 3.04 -16.38
N VAL A 19 5.89 2.51 -15.22
CA VAL A 19 7.13 2.90 -14.54
C VAL A 19 8.34 2.23 -15.19
N ALA A 20 8.25 0.97 -15.61
CA ALA A 20 9.35 0.30 -16.31
C ALA A 20 9.72 1.01 -17.61
N GLU A 21 8.72 1.46 -18.38
CA GLU A 21 8.94 2.28 -19.58
C GLU A 21 9.68 3.59 -19.25
N ARG A 22 9.28 4.28 -18.17
CA ARG A 22 9.91 5.53 -17.72
C ARG A 22 11.32 5.34 -17.17
N ILE A 23 11.59 4.20 -16.54
CA ILE A 23 12.94 3.81 -16.11
C ILE A 23 13.82 3.55 -17.33
N ALA A 24 13.31 2.84 -18.34
CA ALA A 24 14.02 2.60 -19.60
C ALA A 24 14.35 3.91 -20.35
N ALA A 25 13.42 4.87 -20.37
CA ALA A 25 13.62 6.21 -20.95
C ALA A 25 14.72 7.04 -20.24
N ARG A 26 15.20 6.59 -19.08
CA ARG A 26 16.31 7.20 -18.31
C ARG A 26 17.60 6.38 -18.39
N ASP A 27 17.75 5.61 -19.48
CA ASP A 27 18.90 4.75 -19.79
C ASP A 27 19.25 3.80 -18.62
N ARG A 28 18.21 3.23 -18.03
CA ARG A 28 18.34 2.27 -16.93
C ARG A 28 17.49 1.05 -17.25
N PRO A 29 18.07 -0.17 -17.33
CA PRO A 29 17.26 -1.36 -17.52
C PRO A 29 16.61 -1.77 -16.19
N ALA A 30 15.30 -2.00 -16.21
CA ALA A 30 14.59 -2.70 -15.15
C ALA A 30 14.60 -4.21 -15.41
N PHE A 31 14.53 -5.01 -14.37
CA PHE A 31 14.18 -6.43 -14.43
C PHE A 31 12.87 -6.61 -13.66
N ARG A 32 11.86 -7.17 -14.31
CA ARG A 32 10.56 -7.40 -13.69
C ARG A 32 10.48 -8.86 -13.22
N LEU A 33 10.08 -9.03 -11.97
CA LEU A 33 9.77 -10.31 -11.35
C LEU A 33 8.27 -10.36 -11.08
N ASP A 34 7.55 -11.07 -11.94
CA ASP A 34 6.11 -11.31 -11.81
C ASP A 34 5.86 -12.55 -10.94
N LEU A 35 5.33 -12.32 -9.75
CA LEU A 35 5.14 -13.36 -8.73
C LEU A 35 4.10 -14.40 -9.13
N ASP A 36 3.06 -14.00 -9.88
CA ASP A 36 2.06 -14.88 -10.52
C ASP A 36 2.60 -15.70 -11.69
N ARG A 37 3.89 -15.56 -11.99
CA ARG A 37 4.64 -16.37 -12.95
C ARG A 37 5.86 -17.03 -12.30
N PHE A 38 6.17 -16.70 -11.05
CA PHE A 38 7.28 -17.25 -10.29
C PHE A 38 6.80 -18.43 -9.41
N PRO A 39 7.53 -19.55 -9.34
CA PRO A 39 8.79 -19.85 -10.04
C PRO A 39 8.63 -20.41 -11.46
N ALA A 40 7.44 -20.72 -11.96
CA ALA A 40 7.24 -21.43 -13.23
C ALA A 40 8.04 -20.88 -14.44
N ASP A 41 8.07 -19.55 -14.61
CA ASP A 41 8.71 -18.88 -15.74
C ASP A 41 10.10 -18.32 -15.40
N TYR A 42 10.66 -18.68 -14.24
CA TYR A 42 11.92 -18.13 -13.76
C TYR A 42 12.86 -19.23 -13.24
N ALA A 43 14.15 -19.04 -13.45
CA ALA A 43 15.17 -19.75 -12.70
C ALA A 43 15.78 -18.82 -11.66
N LEU A 44 15.91 -19.32 -10.42
CA LEU A 44 16.59 -18.66 -9.31
C LEU A 44 17.74 -19.54 -8.86
N ASP A 45 18.96 -19.02 -8.99
CA ASP A 45 20.16 -19.65 -8.44
C ASP A 45 20.70 -18.79 -7.30
N LEU A 46 20.78 -19.34 -6.09
CA LEU A 46 21.40 -18.71 -4.93
C LEU A 46 22.55 -19.57 -4.43
N HIS A 47 23.76 -19.01 -4.37
CA HIS A 47 24.94 -19.71 -3.87
C HIS A 47 25.58 -18.92 -2.73
N PHE A 48 25.58 -19.53 -1.54
CA PHE A 48 26.11 -18.95 -0.32
C PHE A 48 27.47 -19.59 -0.01
N SER A 49 28.53 -18.77 0.01
CA SER A 49 29.88 -19.24 0.32
C SER A 49 30.67 -18.11 0.98
N ALA A 50 31.02 -18.25 2.25
CA ALA A 50 31.72 -17.20 3.00
C ALA A 50 32.95 -16.65 2.22
N PRO A 51 33.18 -15.32 2.20
CA PRO A 51 32.47 -14.28 2.96
C PRO A 51 31.25 -13.66 2.25
N ALA A 52 30.84 -14.17 1.08
CA ALA A 52 29.83 -13.52 0.24
C ALA A 52 28.74 -14.51 -0.23
N TRP A 53 27.73 -13.99 -0.92
CA TRP A 53 26.80 -14.81 -1.68
C TRP A 53 26.67 -14.24 -3.09
N ARG A 54 26.31 -15.11 -4.02
CA ARG A 54 26.00 -14.73 -5.40
C ARG A 54 24.66 -15.33 -5.77
N GLY A 55 23.96 -14.67 -6.67
CA GLY A 55 22.75 -15.24 -7.23
C GLY A 55 22.38 -14.63 -8.56
N HIS A 56 21.53 -15.34 -9.28
CA HIS A 56 21.03 -14.92 -10.57
C HIS A 56 19.53 -15.23 -10.65
N LEU A 57 18.78 -14.27 -11.18
CA LEU A 57 17.44 -14.48 -11.69
C LEU A 57 17.51 -14.58 -13.21
N ARG A 58 16.78 -15.53 -13.79
CA ARG A 58 16.59 -15.63 -15.24
C ARG A 58 15.12 -15.74 -15.55
N HIS A 59 14.60 -14.87 -16.40
CA HIS A 59 13.25 -15.02 -16.95
C HIS A 59 13.33 -15.98 -18.14
N LEU A 60 12.82 -17.19 -17.98
CA LEU A 60 13.01 -18.31 -18.92
C LEU A 60 12.46 -18.01 -20.33
N PRO A 61 11.26 -17.41 -20.50
CA PRO A 61 10.72 -17.10 -21.83
C PRO A 61 11.56 -16.09 -22.62
N SER A 62 12.02 -15.02 -21.97
CA SER A 62 12.77 -13.94 -22.66
C SER A 62 14.28 -14.18 -22.73
N GLY A 63 14.82 -15.01 -21.83
CA GLY A 63 16.25 -15.16 -21.63
C GLY A 63 16.93 -14.02 -20.86
N ASP A 64 16.23 -12.95 -20.46
CA ASP A 64 16.82 -11.87 -19.65
C ASP A 64 17.31 -12.43 -18.30
N THR A 65 18.44 -11.89 -17.84
CA THR A 65 19.11 -12.31 -16.61
C THR A 65 19.47 -11.11 -15.75
N LEU A 66 19.42 -11.31 -14.44
CA LEU A 66 19.81 -10.32 -13.46
C LEU A 66 20.71 -11.00 -12.42
N ALA A 67 21.98 -10.62 -12.40
CA ALA A 67 22.85 -10.96 -11.28
C ALA A 67 22.47 -10.10 -10.07
N VAL A 68 22.52 -10.70 -8.88
CA VAL A 68 22.28 -10.02 -7.60
C VAL A 68 23.18 -8.79 -7.43
N ALA A 69 24.45 -8.90 -7.84
CA ALA A 69 25.43 -7.82 -7.76
C ALA A 69 25.07 -6.59 -8.63
N ASP A 70 24.21 -6.80 -9.64
CA ASP A 70 23.73 -5.74 -10.52
C ASP A 70 22.48 -5.06 -9.99
N ILE A 71 21.87 -5.52 -8.89
CA ILE A 71 20.69 -4.87 -8.31
C ILE A 71 21.14 -3.61 -7.56
N GLY A 72 20.60 -2.46 -7.94
CA GLY A 72 20.87 -1.18 -7.26
C GLY A 72 19.66 -0.57 -6.59
N ALA A 73 18.46 -0.89 -7.09
CA ALA A 73 17.21 -0.46 -6.50
C ALA A 73 16.16 -1.59 -6.59
N VAL A 74 15.27 -1.66 -5.59
CA VAL A 74 14.16 -2.60 -5.56
C VAL A 74 12.86 -1.84 -5.32
N TRP A 75 11.86 -2.12 -6.16
CA TRP A 75 10.48 -1.69 -5.97
C TRP A 75 9.61 -2.91 -5.69
N THR A 76 9.25 -3.12 -4.42
CA THR A 76 8.28 -4.17 -4.03
C THR A 76 6.88 -3.60 -4.12
N ARG A 77 6.26 -3.78 -5.27
CA ARG A 77 5.07 -3.05 -5.66
C ARG A 77 3.78 -3.79 -5.30
N LYS A 78 3.67 -5.05 -5.69
CA LYS A 78 2.51 -5.91 -5.42
C LYS A 78 2.93 -7.33 -5.10
N THR A 79 2.09 -8.01 -4.33
CA THR A 79 2.16 -9.45 -4.09
C THR A 79 1.24 -10.17 -5.06
N ALA A 80 1.54 -11.44 -5.36
CA ALA A 80 0.60 -12.36 -5.98
C ALA A 80 0.89 -13.79 -5.51
N GLU A 81 -0.04 -14.70 -5.77
CA GLU A 81 0.18 -16.13 -5.57
C GLU A 81 1.24 -16.64 -6.54
N PHE A 82 2.05 -17.60 -6.10
CA PHE A 82 3.06 -18.21 -6.95
C PHE A 82 2.44 -19.16 -7.99
N ALA A 83 3.10 -19.26 -9.14
CA ALA A 83 2.75 -20.20 -10.20
C ALA A 83 3.79 -21.32 -10.30
N PHE A 84 3.31 -22.55 -10.36
CA PHE A 84 4.14 -23.75 -10.51
C PHE A 84 3.87 -24.41 -11.85
N ALA A 85 4.92 -24.93 -12.50
CA ALA A 85 4.82 -25.56 -13.82
C ALA A 85 3.97 -26.85 -13.81
N HIS A 86 3.83 -27.49 -12.66
CA HIS A 86 2.98 -28.65 -12.46
C HIS A 86 1.63 -28.21 -11.87
N PRO A 87 0.54 -28.19 -12.65
CA PRO A 87 -0.76 -27.71 -12.16
C PRO A 87 -1.41 -28.66 -11.15
N ASP A 88 -1.12 -29.96 -11.24
CA ASP A 88 -1.82 -31.04 -10.52
C ASP A 88 -1.19 -31.42 -9.17
N MET A 89 -0.54 -30.47 -8.49
CA MET A 89 0.07 -30.71 -7.17
C MET A 89 -1.00 -31.00 -6.11
N GLY A 90 -0.75 -32.01 -5.26
CA GLY A 90 -1.57 -32.24 -4.08
C GLY A 90 -1.54 -31.05 -3.12
N ALA A 91 -2.55 -30.93 -2.25
CA ALA A 91 -2.67 -29.78 -1.34
C ALA A 91 -1.42 -29.58 -0.44
N GLN A 92 -0.86 -30.66 0.10
CA GLN A 92 0.36 -30.61 0.91
C GLN A 92 1.59 -30.22 0.08
N GLU A 93 1.72 -30.74 -1.14
CA GLU A 93 2.84 -30.42 -2.03
C GLU A 93 2.81 -28.95 -2.45
N ARG A 94 1.62 -28.43 -2.78
CA ARG A 94 1.41 -27.03 -3.11
C ARG A 94 1.75 -26.12 -1.92
N ALA A 95 1.29 -26.47 -0.71
CA ALA A 95 1.61 -25.71 0.49
C ALA A 95 3.13 -25.66 0.73
N TYR A 96 3.81 -26.81 0.67
CA TYR A 96 5.26 -26.90 0.77
C TYR A 96 5.97 -26.05 -0.29
N ALA A 97 5.56 -26.14 -1.56
CA ALA A 97 6.17 -25.40 -2.64
C ALA A 97 6.00 -23.88 -2.51
N VAL A 98 4.84 -23.42 -2.02
CA VAL A 98 4.62 -22.00 -1.69
C VAL A 98 5.55 -21.53 -0.58
N GLU A 99 5.67 -22.32 0.50
CA GLU A 99 6.55 -21.99 1.63
C GLU A 99 8.03 -21.92 1.21
N GLU A 100 8.53 -22.92 0.47
CA GLU A 100 9.92 -22.95 -0.02
C GLU A 100 10.20 -21.80 -1.00
N THR A 101 9.26 -21.52 -1.90
CA THR A 101 9.37 -20.40 -2.84
C THR A 101 9.42 -19.06 -2.11
N GLN A 102 8.55 -18.87 -1.11
CA GLN A 102 8.56 -17.67 -0.27
C GLN A 102 9.87 -17.54 0.49
N HIS A 103 10.40 -18.64 1.02
CA HIS A 103 11.65 -18.64 1.76
C HIS A 103 12.85 -18.28 0.87
N ALA A 104 12.94 -18.88 -0.32
CA ALA A 104 13.99 -18.57 -1.29
C ALA A 104 13.93 -17.12 -1.80
N LEU A 105 12.74 -16.63 -2.14
CA LEU A 105 12.54 -15.24 -2.55
C LEU A 105 12.87 -14.26 -1.42
N SER A 106 12.49 -14.58 -0.18
CA SER A 106 12.85 -13.76 0.99
C SER A 106 14.35 -13.78 1.23
N GLY A 107 15.01 -14.93 1.10
CA GLY A 107 16.48 -15.05 1.19
C GLY A 107 17.21 -14.19 0.17
N LEU A 108 16.72 -14.17 -1.08
CA LEU A 108 17.19 -13.26 -2.12
C LEU A 108 17.00 -11.80 -1.70
N LEU A 109 15.77 -11.38 -1.44
CA LEU A 109 15.41 -9.98 -1.23
C LEU A 109 16.07 -9.40 0.02
N TYR A 110 16.00 -10.10 1.14
CA TYR A 110 16.54 -9.63 2.43
C TYR A 110 18.06 -9.81 2.53
N GLY A 111 18.67 -10.63 1.67
CA GLY A 111 20.12 -10.75 1.56
C GLY A 111 20.78 -9.59 0.82
N LEU A 112 20.00 -8.74 0.11
CA LEU A 112 20.53 -7.62 -0.65
C LEU A 112 21.13 -6.55 0.28
N GLN A 113 22.38 -6.19 0.02
CA GLN A 113 23.11 -5.15 0.73
C GLN A 113 23.37 -3.95 -0.20
N ASP A 114 23.45 -2.76 0.37
CA ASP A 114 23.75 -1.52 -0.36
C ASP A 114 22.83 -1.25 -1.57
N VAL A 115 21.56 -1.62 -1.42
CA VAL A 115 20.49 -1.37 -2.41
C VAL A 115 19.51 -0.32 -1.90
N TYR A 116 19.00 0.48 -2.83
CA TYR A 116 17.89 1.39 -2.55
C TYR A 116 16.56 0.62 -2.54
N TRP A 117 15.71 0.87 -1.54
CA TRP A 117 14.39 0.24 -1.44
C TRP A 117 13.27 1.27 -1.54
N MET A 118 12.25 0.97 -2.34
CA MET A 118 10.97 1.68 -2.33
C MET A 118 9.84 0.67 -2.08
N SER A 119 9.42 0.41 -0.86
CA SER A 119 10.18 0.54 0.38
C SER A 119 10.62 -0.85 0.86
N HIS A 120 11.47 -0.95 1.87
CA HIS A 120 11.90 -2.27 2.36
C HIS A 120 10.70 -3.02 2.97
N PRO A 121 10.47 -4.33 2.67
CA PRO A 121 9.30 -5.06 3.14
C PRO A 121 9.06 -5.04 4.67
N LEU A 122 10.13 -5.08 5.48
CA LEU A 122 10.01 -4.92 6.95
C LEU A 122 9.43 -3.56 7.36
N ALA A 123 9.88 -2.49 6.71
CA ALA A 123 9.37 -1.14 6.97
C ALA A 123 7.90 -1.04 6.55
N VAL A 124 7.55 -1.61 5.39
CA VAL A 124 6.15 -1.69 4.92
C VAL A 124 5.28 -2.42 5.93
N ARG A 125 5.73 -3.57 6.47
CA ARG A 125 5.01 -4.32 7.50
C ARG A 125 4.78 -3.48 8.76
N GLY A 126 5.80 -2.77 9.20
CA GLY A 126 5.73 -1.84 10.34
C GLY A 126 4.68 -0.74 10.17
N ALA A 127 4.41 -0.35 8.94
CA ALA A 127 3.48 0.72 8.59
C ALA A 127 2.06 0.23 8.27
N GLN A 128 1.69 -1.02 8.54
CA GLN A 128 0.34 -1.55 8.23
C GLN A 128 -0.67 -1.43 9.37
N TRP A 129 -0.23 -1.20 10.61
CA TRP A 129 -1.11 -1.28 11.78
C TRP A 129 -1.81 0.05 12.05
N LYS A 130 -3.11 0.15 11.73
CA LYS A 130 -3.89 1.39 11.83
C LYS A 130 -3.84 2.05 13.22
N GLY A 131 -3.92 1.26 14.30
CA GLY A 131 -3.81 1.79 15.65
C GLY A 131 -2.46 2.46 15.93
N GLU A 132 -1.36 1.87 15.46
CA GLU A 132 -0.03 2.46 15.60
C GLU A 132 0.13 3.70 14.71
N GLN A 133 -0.41 3.68 13.49
CA GLN A 133 -0.43 4.86 12.60
C GLN A 133 -1.12 6.06 13.26
N LEU A 134 -2.30 5.85 13.85
CA LEU A 134 -3.05 6.92 14.53
C LEU A 134 -2.25 7.47 15.73
N ALA A 135 -1.70 6.60 16.57
CA ALA A 135 -0.89 7.00 17.72
C ALA A 135 0.39 7.73 17.29
N ARG A 136 1.03 7.30 16.19
CA ARG A 136 2.19 7.98 15.60
C ARG A 136 1.81 9.34 15.03
N ALA A 137 0.75 9.41 14.24
CA ALA A 137 0.29 10.65 13.63
C ALA A 137 -0.01 11.70 14.71
N ALA A 138 -0.70 11.32 15.78
CA ALA A 138 -0.96 12.20 16.92
C ALA A 138 0.34 12.73 17.58
N ARG A 139 1.33 11.85 17.82
CA ARG A 139 2.64 12.26 18.36
C ARG A 139 3.41 13.20 17.43
N MET A 140 3.17 13.12 16.12
CA MET A 140 3.76 14.00 15.11
C MET A 140 2.94 15.28 14.88
N GLY A 141 1.88 15.48 15.68
CA GLY A 141 1.07 16.70 15.69
C GLY A 141 -0.08 16.72 14.69
N PHE A 142 -0.43 15.61 14.04
CA PHE A 142 -1.66 15.52 13.25
C PHE A 142 -2.90 15.52 14.17
N ASP A 143 -3.96 16.18 13.71
CA ASP A 143 -5.29 15.85 14.20
C ASP A 143 -5.64 14.44 13.73
N VAL A 144 -6.20 13.62 14.63
CA VAL A 144 -6.71 12.27 14.31
C VAL A 144 -8.14 12.15 14.82
N PRO A 145 -9.00 11.34 14.18
CA PRO A 145 -10.33 11.09 14.73
C PRO A 145 -10.20 10.28 16.03
N ASP A 146 -11.05 10.61 17.00
CA ASP A 146 -11.23 9.78 18.18
C ASP A 146 -11.63 8.37 17.73
N THR A 147 -10.91 7.36 18.22
CA THR A 147 -10.90 6.00 17.68
C THR A 147 -10.97 4.99 18.82
N LEU A 148 -11.88 4.03 18.69
CA LEU A 148 -12.00 2.88 19.58
C LEU A 148 -11.71 1.59 18.81
N ILE A 149 -10.80 0.76 19.33
CA ILE A 149 -10.64 -0.63 18.91
C ILE A 149 -11.07 -1.50 20.08
N THR A 150 -12.10 -2.32 19.91
CA THR A 150 -12.71 -3.07 21.02
C THR A 150 -13.30 -4.40 20.60
N THR A 151 -13.34 -5.33 21.55
CA THR A 151 -14.12 -6.58 21.52
C THR A 151 -15.37 -6.51 22.42
N SER A 152 -15.65 -5.34 23.00
CA SER A 152 -16.73 -5.13 23.95
C SER A 152 -17.86 -4.32 23.33
N ALA A 153 -19.04 -4.96 23.16
CA ALA A 153 -20.28 -4.30 22.78
C ALA A 153 -20.58 -3.08 23.66
N ALA A 154 -20.48 -3.22 24.99
CA ALA A 154 -20.71 -2.11 25.93
C ALA A 154 -19.79 -0.90 25.65
N SER A 155 -18.52 -1.13 25.32
CA SER A 155 -17.60 -0.05 24.95
C SER A 155 -17.98 0.61 23.62
N ALA A 156 -18.36 -0.20 22.62
CA ALA A 156 -18.79 0.31 21.32
C ALA A 156 -20.08 1.15 21.41
N ILE A 157 -21.06 0.69 22.20
CA ILE A 157 -22.32 1.39 22.47
C ILE A 157 -22.05 2.71 23.20
N ALA A 158 -21.22 2.70 24.25
CA ALA A 158 -20.86 3.92 24.97
C ALA A 158 -20.14 4.93 24.07
N PHE A 159 -19.24 4.45 23.21
CA PHE A 159 -18.51 5.29 22.25
C PHE A 159 -19.43 5.91 21.20
N HIS A 160 -20.38 5.14 20.66
CA HIS A 160 -21.42 5.66 19.76
C HIS A 160 -22.33 6.69 20.47
N ALA A 161 -22.76 6.42 21.70
CA ALA A 161 -23.61 7.34 22.47
C ALA A 161 -22.93 8.70 22.74
N ALA A 162 -21.60 8.73 22.82
CA ALA A 162 -20.82 9.96 22.97
C ALA A 162 -20.61 10.75 21.65
N ALA A 163 -21.09 10.21 20.52
CA ALA A 163 -20.88 10.76 19.18
C ALA A 163 -22.22 11.10 18.49
N PRO A 164 -22.75 12.33 18.63
CA PRO A 164 -24.05 12.71 18.06
C PRO A 164 -24.11 12.62 16.53
N GLU A 165 -22.97 12.82 15.85
CA GLU A 165 -22.82 12.69 14.39
C GLU A 165 -22.60 11.24 13.92
N GLY A 166 -22.72 10.27 14.85
CA GLY A 166 -22.45 8.87 14.62
C GLY A 166 -20.96 8.50 14.65
N VAL A 167 -20.72 7.22 14.45
CA VAL A 167 -19.37 6.64 14.32
C VAL A 167 -19.27 5.88 13.00
N VAL A 168 -18.07 5.71 12.49
CA VAL A 168 -17.82 4.85 11.33
C VAL A 168 -17.14 3.58 11.79
N PHE A 169 -17.64 2.45 11.30
CA PHE A 169 -16.93 1.17 11.36
C PHE A 169 -15.96 1.07 10.18
N LYS A 170 -14.75 0.56 10.42
CA LYS A 170 -13.79 0.27 9.35
C LYS A 170 -13.11 -1.07 9.56
N CYS A 171 -12.94 -1.82 8.48
CA CYS A 171 -12.04 -2.97 8.48
C CYS A 171 -10.59 -2.52 8.79
N MET A 172 -9.93 -3.25 9.69
CA MET A 172 -8.55 -2.97 10.07
C MET A 172 -7.52 -3.56 9.10
N ALA A 173 -7.72 -4.82 8.70
CA ALA A 173 -6.76 -5.54 7.87
C ALA A 173 -7.02 -5.36 6.37
N SER A 174 -8.24 -5.63 5.91
CA SER A 174 -8.64 -5.53 4.51
C SER A 174 -10.15 -5.37 4.42
N THR A 175 -10.63 -4.61 3.44
CA THR A 175 -12.05 -4.51 3.11
C THR A 175 -12.58 -5.77 2.42
N ALA A 176 -11.71 -6.68 1.99
CA ALA A 176 -12.10 -7.93 1.31
C ALA A 176 -12.65 -9.00 2.25
N LEU A 177 -12.68 -8.78 3.58
CA LEU A 177 -13.19 -9.74 4.57
C LEU A 177 -12.53 -11.14 4.49
N GLY A 178 -11.27 -11.21 4.07
CA GLY A 178 -10.56 -12.49 3.90
C GLY A 178 -11.01 -13.28 2.66
N ALA A 179 -11.72 -12.67 1.72
CA ALA A 179 -12.10 -13.30 0.45
C ALA A 179 -10.91 -13.86 -0.33
N ASP A 180 -9.71 -13.28 -0.14
CA ASP A 180 -8.43 -13.75 -0.69
C ASP A 180 -7.89 -15.03 -0.03
N ARG A 181 -8.59 -15.56 0.98
CA ARG A 181 -8.17 -16.74 1.77
C ARG A 181 -9.13 -17.92 1.67
N VAL A 182 -10.20 -17.77 0.89
CA VAL A 182 -11.26 -18.76 0.75
C VAL A 182 -11.64 -18.90 -0.73
N ALA A 183 -12.25 -20.04 -1.06
CA ALA A 183 -12.76 -20.29 -2.40
C ALA A 183 -13.92 -19.34 -2.73
N ASP A 184 -14.14 -19.09 -4.03
CA ASP A 184 -15.20 -18.21 -4.51
C ASP A 184 -16.59 -18.62 -4.00
N GLU A 185 -16.85 -19.93 -3.91
CA GLU A 185 -18.11 -20.50 -3.41
C GLU A 185 -18.38 -20.25 -1.91
N ASP A 186 -17.33 -20.04 -1.12
CA ASP A 186 -17.42 -19.75 0.32
C ASP A 186 -17.63 -18.26 0.62
N ARG A 187 -17.56 -17.39 -0.40
CA ARG A 187 -17.68 -15.94 -0.23
C ARG A 187 -19.14 -15.52 -0.11
N VAL A 188 -19.50 -14.93 1.02
CA VAL A 188 -20.86 -14.43 1.30
C VAL A 188 -21.03 -12.91 1.10
N SER A 189 -19.94 -12.19 0.87
CA SER A 189 -19.94 -10.73 0.60
C SER A 189 -18.76 -10.34 -0.29
N GLY A 190 -18.95 -9.30 -1.12
CA GLY A 190 -17.89 -8.71 -1.95
C GLY A 190 -16.92 -7.79 -1.18
N GLY A 191 -17.20 -7.52 0.10
CA GLY A 191 -16.35 -6.72 0.98
C GLY A 191 -17.15 -5.81 1.91
N LEU A 192 -16.45 -5.09 2.77
CA LEU A 192 -17.02 -4.12 3.71
C LEU A 192 -16.16 -2.85 3.71
N GLY A 193 -16.74 -1.78 3.17
CA GLY A 193 -16.13 -0.45 3.17
C GLY A 193 -16.29 0.27 4.51
N THR A 194 -15.98 1.57 4.51
CA THR A 194 -16.31 2.44 5.65
C THR A 194 -17.83 2.52 5.79
N THR A 195 -18.37 2.09 6.94
CA THR A 195 -19.82 2.07 7.18
C THR A 195 -20.17 3.04 8.29
N LEU A 196 -21.10 3.96 8.02
CA LEU A 196 -21.66 4.83 9.06
C LEU A 196 -22.59 4.02 9.96
N ILE A 197 -22.35 4.08 11.26
CA ILE A 197 -23.21 3.55 12.30
C ILE A 197 -23.91 4.75 12.93
N GLY A 198 -25.11 5.05 12.44
CA GLY A 198 -25.99 6.07 13.01
C GLY A 198 -27.00 5.47 13.98
N ALA A 199 -28.02 6.26 14.33
CA ALA A 199 -29.05 5.83 15.26
C ALA A 199 -29.83 4.58 14.79
N ALA A 200 -30.00 4.42 13.47
CA ALA A 200 -30.70 3.27 12.89
C ALA A 200 -29.87 1.98 12.98
N GLU A 201 -28.54 2.08 12.86
CA GLU A 201 -27.61 0.96 12.90
C GLU A 201 -27.10 0.65 14.31
N ALA A 202 -27.37 1.50 15.30
CA ALA A 202 -26.92 1.33 16.68
C ALA A 202 -27.19 -0.07 17.28
N PRO A 203 -28.33 -0.76 17.00
CA PRO A 203 -28.53 -2.14 17.47
C PRO A 203 -27.49 -3.15 16.97
N LEU A 204 -26.80 -2.89 15.85
CA LEU A 204 -25.73 -3.74 15.33
C LEU A 204 -24.49 -3.76 16.24
N LEU A 205 -24.33 -2.76 17.11
CA LEU A 205 -23.19 -2.69 18.04
C LEU A 205 -23.21 -3.82 19.07
N GLU A 206 -24.37 -4.42 19.35
CA GLU A 206 -24.50 -5.62 20.19
C GLU A 206 -23.79 -6.85 19.58
N ALA A 207 -23.54 -6.85 18.26
CA ALA A 207 -22.80 -7.93 17.59
C ALA A 207 -21.28 -7.87 17.84
N VAL A 208 -20.77 -6.76 18.39
CA VAL A 208 -19.34 -6.60 18.70
C VAL A 208 -18.94 -7.57 19.80
N SER A 209 -18.06 -8.51 19.45
CA SER A 209 -17.69 -9.64 20.30
C SER A 209 -16.23 -10.04 20.09
N GLU A 210 -15.93 -11.33 19.90
CA GLU A 210 -14.57 -11.90 19.87
C GLU A 210 -13.61 -11.21 18.89
N PRO A 211 -13.95 -10.99 17.59
CA PRO A 211 -13.07 -10.25 16.71
C PRO A 211 -13.06 -8.75 17.06
N PRO A 212 -11.88 -8.13 17.23
CA PRO A 212 -11.83 -6.70 17.52
C PRO A 212 -12.40 -5.88 16.36
N CYS A 213 -13.20 -4.87 16.71
CA CYS A 213 -13.84 -3.93 15.79
C CYS A 213 -13.21 -2.54 15.95
N LEU A 214 -13.00 -1.84 14.84
CA LEU A 214 -12.52 -0.45 14.86
C LEU A 214 -13.67 0.50 14.53
N PHE A 215 -13.94 1.40 15.48
CA PHE A 215 -14.87 2.51 15.35
C PHE A 215 -14.13 3.84 15.42
N GLN A 216 -14.52 4.80 14.59
CA GLN A 216 -13.99 6.17 14.63
C GLN A 216 -15.15 7.15 14.71
N ARG A 217 -15.01 8.26 15.44
CA ARG A 217 -16.00 9.34 15.35
C ARG A 217 -16.11 9.79 13.89
N HIS A 218 -17.34 9.92 13.41
CA HIS A 218 -17.57 10.50 12.10
C HIS A 218 -17.14 11.97 12.13
N VAL A 219 -16.30 12.36 11.18
CA VAL A 219 -15.80 13.74 11.07
C VAL A 219 -16.37 14.33 9.78
N ALA A 220 -17.19 15.37 9.91
CA ALA A 220 -17.70 16.11 8.78
C ALA A 220 -16.52 16.70 7.98
N LYS A 221 -16.59 16.56 6.65
CA LYS A 221 -15.52 16.95 5.74
C LYS A 221 -16.06 17.82 4.60
N ARG A 222 -15.30 18.86 4.28
CA ARG A 222 -15.48 19.67 3.06
C ARG A 222 -14.97 18.94 1.83
N HIS A 223 -13.86 18.22 1.96
CA HIS A 223 -13.25 17.40 0.92
C HIS A 223 -12.24 16.42 1.54
N GLU A 224 -11.71 15.51 0.72
CA GLU A 224 -10.62 14.60 1.09
C GLU A 224 -9.34 15.01 0.39
N LEU A 225 -8.20 14.62 0.98
CA LEU A 225 -6.88 14.78 0.37
C LEU A 225 -6.22 13.43 0.26
N ARG A 226 -5.72 13.13 -0.93
CA ARG A 226 -4.81 12.03 -1.20
C ARG A 226 -3.41 12.59 -1.32
N VAL A 227 -2.60 12.41 -0.29
CA VAL A 227 -1.22 12.89 -0.23
C VAL A 227 -0.27 11.72 -0.47
N THR A 228 0.43 11.72 -1.60
CA THR A 228 1.40 10.68 -1.95
C THR A 228 2.82 11.23 -1.77
N VAL A 229 3.60 10.55 -0.94
CA VAL A 229 5.03 10.85 -0.71
C VAL A 229 5.86 9.88 -1.54
N ILE A 230 6.81 10.39 -2.32
CA ILE A 230 7.75 9.59 -3.14
C ILE A 230 9.16 10.14 -2.93
N GLY A 231 10.00 9.40 -2.21
CA GLY A 231 11.24 9.95 -1.68
C GLY A 231 10.95 11.17 -0.82
N ASP A 232 11.53 12.31 -1.17
CA ASP A 232 11.32 13.59 -0.47
C ASP A 232 10.19 14.44 -1.09
N ALA A 233 9.66 14.04 -2.25
CA ALA A 233 8.62 14.77 -2.96
C ALA A 233 7.23 14.44 -2.39
N VAL A 234 6.38 15.45 -2.24
CA VAL A 234 5.02 15.32 -1.72
C VAL A 234 4.04 15.84 -2.77
N PHE A 235 3.11 14.98 -3.16
CA PHE A 235 2.05 15.26 -4.13
C PHE A 235 0.71 15.21 -3.41
N ALA A 236 -0.14 16.20 -3.59
CA ALA A 236 -1.47 16.19 -2.98
C ALA A 236 -2.54 16.42 -4.05
N ALA A 237 -3.56 15.58 -4.02
CA ALA A 237 -4.79 15.76 -4.78
C ALA A 237 -5.95 16.01 -3.84
N ARG A 238 -6.68 17.09 -4.10
CA ARG A 238 -8.01 17.30 -3.55
C ARG A 238 -8.99 16.37 -4.24
N ILE A 239 -9.83 15.72 -3.45
CA ILE A 239 -10.93 14.90 -3.92
C ILE A 239 -12.23 15.56 -3.47
N HIS A 240 -13.04 16.03 -4.42
CA HIS A 240 -14.32 16.69 -4.17
C HIS A 240 -15.41 15.68 -3.81
N SER A 241 -15.21 14.91 -2.74
CA SER A 241 -16.08 13.81 -2.32
C SER A 241 -17.51 14.24 -1.96
N GLN A 242 -17.75 15.55 -1.79
CA GLN A 242 -19.07 16.12 -1.55
C GLN A 242 -19.90 16.37 -2.81
N ASP A 243 -19.28 16.30 -4.00
CA ASP A 243 -19.95 16.51 -5.29
C ASP A 243 -21.00 15.42 -5.61
N ASP A 244 -20.86 14.22 -5.03
CA ASP A 244 -21.81 13.12 -5.17
C ASP A 244 -22.18 12.53 -3.80
N PRO A 245 -23.47 12.29 -3.49
CA PRO A 245 -23.89 11.67 -2.22
C PRO A 245 -23.21 10.34 -1.90
N ARG A 246 -22.88 9.52 -2.92
CA ARG A 246 -22.27 8.20 -2.76
C ARG A 246 -20.86 8.27 -2.19
N THR A 247 -20.16 9.39 -2.40
CA THR A 247 -18.77 9.59 -1.98
C THR A 247 -18.62 10.42 -0.71
N ARG A 248 -19.73 10.95 -0.15
CA ARG A 248 -19.67 11.87 1.01
C ARG A 248 -19.04 11.25 2.24
N LEU A 249 -19.24 9.95 2.46
CA LEU A 249 -18.67 9.22 3.60
C LEU A 249 -17.25 8.72 3.31
N ASP A 250 -17.03 8.17 2.11
CA ASP A 250 -15.76 7.63 1.63
C ASP A 250 -15.72 7.82 0.12
N PHE A 251 -14.65 8.42 -0.43
CA PHE A 251 -14.57 8.75 -1.85
C PHE A 251 -14.55 7.54 -2.79
N ARG A 252 -14.38 6.32 -2.26
CA ARG A 252 -14.05 5.10 -3.00
C ARG A 252 -15.22 4.48 -3.78
N ASP A 253 -16.17 5.29 -4.25
CA ASP A 253 -17.09 4.93 -5.33
C ASP A 253 -16.59 5.55 -6.64
N PHE A 254 -15.79 4.78 -7.38
CA PHE A 254 -15.18 5.23 -8.64
C PHE A 254 -16.19 5.39 -9.80
N SER A 255 -17.45 4.99 -9.62
CA SER A 255 -18.52 5.27 -10.58
C SER A 255 -19.12 6.67 -10.41
N ALA A 256 -18.80 7.35 -9.30
CA ALA A 256 -19.25 8.70 -9.03
C ALA A 256 -18.45 9.73 -9.83
N PRO A 257 -19.10 10.68 -10.54
CA PRO A 257 -18.42 11.69 -11.34
C PRO A 257 -17.93 12.85 -10.45
N ILE A 258 -17.02 12.58 -9.53
CA ILE A 258 -16.44 13.58 -8.63
C ILE A 258 -15.14 14.17 -9.20
N ARG A 259 -14.90 15.44 -8.91
CA ARG A 259 -13.70 16.15 -9.38
C ARG A 259 -12.48 15.84 -8.53
N TYR A 260 -11.32 15.92 -9.18
CA TYR A 260 -10.00 15.84 -8.57
C TYR A 260 -9.18 17.04 -9.07
N GLU A 261 -8.39 17.65 -8.19
CA GLU A 261 -7.51 18.76 -8.55
C GLU A 261 -6.21 18.70 -7.74
N ALA A 262 -5.11 19.21 -8.30
CA ALA A 262 -3.86 19.35 -7.55
C ALA A 262 -4.04 20.33 -6.38
N GLU A 263 -3.48 20.02 -5.23
CA GLU A 263 -3.52 20.88 -4.05
C GLU A 263 -2.12 21.18 -3.53
N THR A 264 -1.88 22.45 -3.18
CA THR A 264 -0.69 22.85 -2.44
C THR A 264 -0.99 22.77 -0.94
N LEU A 265 -0.27 21.90 -0.23
CA LEU A 265 -0.41 21.77 1.22
C LEU A 265 0.26 22.94 1.95
N PRO A 266 -0.21 23.33 3.14
CA PRO A 266 0.55 24.19 4.03
C PRO A 266 1.95 23.58 4.29
N PRO A 267 3.05 24.38 4.27
CA PRO A 267 4.41 23.83 4.39
C PRO A 267 4.64 22.96 5.62
N ALA A 268 4.02 23.30 6.75
CA ALA A 268 4.09 22.51 7.97
C ALA A 268 3.40 21.13 7.84
N LEU A 269 2.28 21.06 7.10
CA LEU A 269 1.59 19.80 6.84
C LEU A 269 2.35 18.93 5.84
N GLU A 270 2.88 19.54 4.77
CA GLU A 270 3.72 18.84 3.79
C GLU A 270 4.93 18.18 4.46
N ALA A 271 5.67 18.94 5.28
CA ALA A 271 6.80 18.43 6.04
C ALA A 271 6.38 17.29 6.96
N ARG A 272 5.26 17.43 7.66
CA ARG A 272 4.74 16.40 8.56
C ARG A 272 4.34 15.11 7.82
N CYS A 273 3.75 15.21 6.63
CA CYS A 273 3.42 14.06 5.78
C CYS A 273 4.69 13.33 5.34
N ARG A 274 5.72 14.07 4.89
CA ARG A 274 7.03 13.51 4.53
C ARG A 274 7.69 12.82 5.73
N ASP A 275 7.74 13.49 6.87
CA ASP A 275 8.33 12.96 8.10
C ASP A 275 7.58 11.72 8.59
N PHE A 276 6.26 11.68 8.45
CA PHE A 276 5.46 10.51 8.83
C PHE A 276 5.86 9.27 8.02
N VAL A 277 6.00 9.40 6.71
CA VAL A 277 6.42 8.30 5.82
C VAL A 277 7.87 7.89 6.12
N HIS A 278 8.79 8.84 6.25
CA HIS A 278 10.18 8.54 6.60
C HIS A 278 10.35 7.97 8.00
N GLY A 279 9.47 8.32 8.95
CA GLY A 279 9.47 7.80 10.32
C GLY A 279 9.25 6.29 10.41
N TYR A 280 8.72 5.65 9.36
CA TYR A 280 8.65 4.19 9.21
C TYR A 280 9.86 3.59 8.48
N GLY A 281 10.78 4.42 7.98
CA GLY A 281 11.82 4.00 7.03
C GLY A 281 11.29 3.78 5.61
N LEU A 282 10.13 4.36 5.27
CA LEU A 282 9.55 4.26 3.94
C LEU A 282 10.09 5.35 3.01
N GLN A 283 10.06 5.05 1.72
CA GLN A 283 10.29 5.99 0.62
C GLN A 283 9.01 6.22 -0.20
N TYR A 284 7.92 5.55 0.15
CA TYR A 284 6.63 5.68 -0.48
C TYR A 284 5.52 5.55 0.57
N GLY A 285 4.51 6.41 0.48
CA GLY A 285 3.30 6.31 1.29
C GLY A 285 2.17 7.13 0.67
N ALA A 286 0.97 6.59 0.69
CA ALA A 286 -0.24 7.29 0.29
C ALA A 286 -1.10 7.58 1.52
N ILE A 287 -1.03 8.81 2.01
CA ILE A 287 -1.74 9.30 3.18
C ILE A 287 -3.12 9.81 2.75
N ASP A 288 -4.15 9.37 3.46
CA ASP A 288 -5.51 9.89 3.32
C ASP A 288 -5.76 10.87 4.48
N LEU A 289 -6.08 12.12 4.12
CA LEU A 289 -6.52 13.16 5.05
C LEU A 289 -7.94 13.61 4.67
N ILE A 290 -8.61 14.26 5.60
CA ILE A 290 -9.82 15.03 5.32
C ILE A 290 -9.61 16.48 5.75
N VAL A 291 -10.27 17.39 5.04
CA VAL A 291 -10.35 18.79 5.43
C VAL A 291 -11.75 19.08 5.93
N THR A 292 -11.86 19.52 7.17
CA THR A 292 -13.14 19.84 7.81
C THR A 292 -13.71 21.16 7.28
N PRO A 293 -15.00 21.46 7.49
CA PRO A 293 -15.59 22.75 7.11
C PRO A 293 -14.88 23.97 7.70
N ASP A 294 -14.30 23.84 8.91
CA ASP A 294 -13.48 24.84 9.59
C ASP A 294 -11.99 24.83 9.17
N GLY A 295 -11.60 24.01 8.20
CA GLY A 295 -10.26 24.03 7.59
C GLY A 295 -9.18 23.24 8.32
N ARG A 296 -9.53 22.38 9.28
CA ARG A 296 -8.58 21.48 9.95
C ARG A 296 -8.27 20.28 9.06
N HIS A 297 -7.03 19.81 9.12
CA HIS A 297 -6.55 18.65 8.38
C HIS A 297 -6.47 17.46 9.32
N VAL A 298 -7.34 16.47 9.12
CA VAL A 298 -7.43 15.29 9.99
C VAL A 298 -6.85 14.08 9.26
N PHE A 299 -5.87 13.43 9.88
CA PHE A 299 -5.25 12.21 9.38
C PHE A 299 -6.16 11.01 9.56
N LEU A 300 -6.34 10.21 8.50
CA LEU A 300 -7.14 8.98 8.55
C LEU A 300 -6.25 7.73 8.58
N GLU A 301 -5.41 7.56 7.57
CA GLU A 301 -4.52 6.42 7.43
C GLU A 301 -3.37 6.71 6.46
N ASN A 302 -2.34 5.87 6.52
CA ASN A 302 -1.31 5.77 5.50
C ASN A 302 -1.36 4.38 4.86
N ASN A 303 -1.38 4.34 3.54
CA ASN A 303 -1.24 3.13 2.77
C ASN A 303 0.17 3.04 2.17
N PRO A 304 1.08 2.24 2.74
CA PRO A 304 2.47 2.11 2.26
C PRO A 304 2.59 1.43 0.88
N GLY A 305 1.50 0.87 0.34
CA GLY A 305 1.42 0.31 -1.01
C GLY A 305 0.25 0.87 -1.82
N GLY A 306 -0.24 2.05 -1.43
CA GLY A 306 -1.45 2.66 -1.99
C GLY A 306 -1.35 2.89 -3.50
N GLN A 307 -2.50 2.84 -4.18
CA GLN A 307 -2.60 3.16 -5.60
C GLN A 307 -2.42 4.68 -5.80
N PHE A 308 -1.59 5.09 -6.77
CA PHE A 308 -1.42 6.49 -7.15
C PHE A 308 -1.81 6.80 -8.59
N LEU A 309 -1.68 5.83 -9.52
CA LEU A 309 -1.97 6.02 -10.95
C LEU A 309 -3.34 6.66 -11.24
N PHE A 310 -4.41 6.21 -10.58
CA PHE A 310 -5.75 6.79 -10.83
C PHE A 310 -5.80 8.29 -10.51
N VAL A 311 -5.04 8.73 -9.49
CA VAL A 311 -4.95 10.14 -9.11
C VAL A 311 -4.21 10.92 -10.19
N GLU A 312 -3.08 10.40 -10.68
CA GLU A 312 -2.34 11.04 -11.78
C GLU A 312 -3.13 11.04 -13.09
N GLN A 313 -3.93 10.01 -13.37
CA GLN A 313 -4.80 10.01 -14.55
C GLN A 313 -5.86 11.11 -14.50
N LEU A 314 -6.35 11.44 -13.30
CA LEU A 314 -7.33 12.50 -13.07
C LEU A 314 -6.68 13.88 -12.86
N VAL A 315 -5.41 13.90 -12.44
CA VAL A 315 -4.61 15.10 -12.16
C VAL A 315 -3.20 14.94 -12.77
N PRO A 316 -3.07 15.03 -14.10
CA PRO A 316 -1.82 14.70 -14.81
C PRO A 316 -0.61 15.56 -14.45
N GLU A 317 -0.83 16.77 -13.94
CA GLU A 317 0.23 17.69 -13.51
C GLU A 317 1.03 17.18 -12.30
N LEU A 318 0.53 16.20 -11.54
CA LEU A 318 1.25 15.62 -10.41
C LEU A 318 2.44 14.76 -10.85
N ARG A 319 2.43 14.17 -12.06
CA ARG A 319 3.56 13.42 -12.65
C ARG A 319 4.22 12.40 -11.71
N MET A 320 3.42 11.67 -10.92
CA MET A 320 3.93 10.75 -9.91
C MET A 320 4.67 9.54 -10.50
N LEU A 321 4.28 9.05 -11.68
CA LEU A 321 4.98 7.99 -12.41
C LEU A 321 6.43 8.39 -12.72
N ASP A 322 6.66 9.65 -13.11
CA ASP A 322 8.00 10.18 -13.33
C ASP A 322 8.78 10.23 -12.01
N ALA A 323 8.17 10.70 -10.94
CA ALA A 323 8.81 10.76 -9.62
C ALA A 323 9.24 9.38 -9.10
N VAL A 324 8.40 8.34 -9.29
CA VAL A 324 8.76 6.95 -8.94
C VAL A 324 9.95 6.49 -9.78
N ALA A 325 9.91 6.68 -11.10
CA ALA A 325 10.97 6.26 -12.01
C ALA A 325 12.29 6.98 -11.71
N ASP A 326 12.27 8.31 -11.56
CA ASP A 326 13.42 9.13 -11.20
C ASP A 326 14.06 8.65 -9.91
N ARG A 327 13.24 8.36 -8.90
CA ARG A 327 13.75 7.93 -7.60
C ARG A 327 14.37 6.54 -7.65
N LEU A 328 13.78 5.60 -8.36
CA LEU A 328 14.35 4.26 -8.55
C LEU A 328 15.65 4.31 -9.34
N VAL A 329 15.71 5.10 -10.42
CA VAL A 329 16.92 5.31 -11.23
C VAL A 329 18.03 5.96 -10.40
N ALA A 330 17.71 6.99 -9.61
CA ALA A 330 18.67 7.62 -8.70
C ALA A 330 19.20 6.60 -7.68
N GLY A 331 18.35 5.73 -7.13
CA GLY A 331 18.72 4.66 -6.22
C GLY A 331 19.78 3.69 -6.79
N THR A 332 19.77 3.45 -8.10
CA THR A 332 20.78 2.59 -8.75
C THR A 332 22.20 3.16 -8.76
N ARG A 333 22.37 4.46 -8.48
CA ARG A 333 23.68 5.14 -8.51
C ARG A 333 24.46 5.02 -7.19
N GLY A 334 23.89 4.34 -6.18
CA GLY A 334 24.46 4.17 -4.84
C GLY A 334 24.29 5.40 -3.95
N ARG A 335 24.29 5.19 -2.63
CA ARG A 335 24.52 6.29 -1.67
C ARG A 335 26.02 6.64 -1.77
N ARG A 336 26.36 7.86 -2.19
CA ARG A 336 27.73 8.36 -2.01
C ARG A 336 28.03 8.52 -0.53
#